data_AF-A0A7R9ZXC2-F1
#
_entry.id   AF-A0A7R9ZXC2-F1
#
_cell.length_a   1.000
_cell.length_b   1.000
_cell.length_c   1.000
_cell.angle_alpha   90.00
_cell.angle_beta   90.00
_cell.angle_gamma   90.00
#
_symmetry.space_group_name_H-M   'P 1'
#
loop_
_entity.id
_entity.type
_entity.pdbx_description
1 polymer ?
#
loop_
_entity_poly.entity_id
_entity_poly.type
_entity_poly.pdbx_seq_one_letter_code
_entity_poly.pdbx_strand_id
1 'polypeptide(L)'
;EPSVCPAPLRAPGAMEKFISTDRRLSSEASPELRALLKQRLKIVEGPTSTSGAGQTPRVSAGTLGGIASAPVRLPSQRVREVAGVTDRGSHDENACFAVTGRCGSGRGPVTRTPFLAAGVAPLSPAPYDARTAHSLEMRVRELTLRNDQLTQEVEKMKDKLLEDEGALFSEERDRLLAETDELLAETDRMTTRSQEMVAQREALQAEASEVRASEEEVVELRAECESAMVQVRLRDEHSEQARAQAGNSAQLASAAEVAALSEEVRVLRAENEELRQAKRALEREGRLQREVAEENERLKAELAQMRLEQERLAEAARNATPTASSCSESRLRAVVTSHGATSEQLRQAIGGVEALLDEARRELANKQLRERRHAFEHLHTAIEKADEAMLVEAVAAAKLAEVDQEDVEKGEAKLAELRALTTEERTARAMRELEAKRKKEAFLLVKKDEATALVALLDGLAEGVRWQDWRDYAGRTMWRCARELRAARAQKVLAQRLGLKVPEEGQKAGTWPASEKTPHVAAPAATAAAAAPATSPSQP
;
A
#
# COMPACT_ATOMS: atom_id res chain seq x y z
N GLU A 1 -34.26 28.15 69.00
CA GLU A 1 -33.55 28.94 67.96
C GLU A 1 -34.22 28.74 66.59
N PRO A 2 -34.04 29.66 65.64
CA PRO A 2 -33.87 29.29 64.24
C PRO A 2 -32.56 29.86 63.66
N SER A 3 -31.98 29.20 62.66
CA SER A 3 -30.69 29.59 62.07
C SER A 3 -30.80 30.82 61.15
N VAL A 4 -29.70 31.57 61.02
CA VAL A 4 -29.65 32.89 60.36
C VAL A 4 -29.18 32.78 58.91
N CYS A 5 -29.94 33.40 58.00
CA CYS A 5 -29.52 33.57 56.60
C CYS A 5 -28.46 34.69 56.46
N PRO A 6 -27.32 34.46 55.79
CA PRO A 6 -26.39 35.53 55.42
C PRO A 6 -26.85 36.28 54.16
N ALA A 7 -26.48 37.57 54.08
CA ALA A 7 -26.79 38.48 52.98
C ALA A 7 -25.84 38.30 51.76
N PRO A 8 -26.20 38.76 50.53
CA PRO A 8 -25.41 38.52 49.34
C PRO A 8 -24.13 39.37 49.25
N LEU A 9 -23.07 38.79 48.70
CA LEU A 9 -21.80 39.48 48.44
C LEU A 9 -21.79 40.22 47.08
N ARG A 10 -20.97 41.28 47.03
CA ARG A 10 -20.80 42.16 45.86
C ARG A 10 -20.10 41.48 44.67
N ALA A 11 -20.33 42.03 43.48
CA ALA A 11 -19.77 41.59 42.22
C ALA A 11 -18.22 41.69 42.13
N PRO A 12 -17.56 40.82 41.33
CA PRO A 12 -16.15 40.94 40.98
C PRO A 12 -15.95 41.99 39.88
N GLY A 13 -15.03 42.94 40.10
CA GLY A 13 -14.83 44.09 39.20
C GLY A 13 -13.41 44.64 39.16
N ALA A 14 -12.39 43.77 39.16
CA ALA A 14 -10.98 44.18 39.06
C ALA A 14 -10.07 43.04 38.57
N MET A 15 -9.90 42.86 37.24
CA MET A 15 -8.88 41.93 36.72
C MET A 15 -8.14 42.40 35.44
N GLU A 16 -8.14 43.70 35.15
CA GLU A 16 -7.25 44.30 34.13
C GLU A 16 -6.03 44.97 34.79
N LYS A 17 -4.99 44.18 35.13
CA LYS A 17 -3.65 44.70 35.53
C LYS A 17 -2.52 43.65 35.60
N PHE A 18 -2.44 42.72 34.63
CA PHE A 18 -1.41 41.67 34.64
C PHE A 18 -0.62 41.46 33.33
N ILE A 19 -0.71 42.37 32.36
CA ILE A 19 0.01 42.28 31.07
C ILE A 19 0.90 43.52 30.84
N SER A 20 1.77 43.86 31.79
CA SER A 20 2.69 45.01 31.66
C SER A 20 4.04 44.91 32.40
N THR A 21 4.29 43.84 33.16
CA THR A 21 5.56 43.64 33.89
C THR A 21 6.69 43.11 33.02
N ASP A 22 6.37 42.28 32.01
CA ASP A 22 7.35 41.50 31.24
C ASP A 22 8.25 42.35 30.31
N ARG A 23 7.86 43.61 30.03
CA ARG A 23 8.64 44.52 29.16
C ARG A 23 9.75 45.30 29.86
N ARG A 24 9.92 45.17 31.19
CA ARG A 24 10.98 45.88 31.95
C ARG A 24 12.22 45.05 32.28
N LEU A 25 12.14 43.71 32.26
CA LEU A 25 13.29 42.85 32.57
C LEU A 25 14.34 42.80 31.44
N SER A 26 13.98 43.19 30.22
CA SER A 26 14.91 43.18 29.07
C SER A 26 15.89 44.37 29.05
N SER A 27 15.59 45.48 29.74
CA SER A 27 16.47 46.65 29.76
C SER A 27 17.71 46.51 30.64
N GLU A 28 17.66 45.70 31.69
CA GLU A 28 18.72 45.60 32.72
C GLU A 28 19.67 44.40 32.52
N ALA A 29 19.53 43.65 31.43
CA ALA A 29 20.50 42.61 31.07
C ALA A 29 21.90 43.22 30.88
N SER A 30 22.86 42.83 31.74
CA SER A 30 24.25 43.32 31.79
C SER A 30 24.91 43.38 30.41
N PRO A 31 25.76 44.38 30.12
CA PRO A 31 26.50 44.46 28.86
C PRO A 31 27.33 43.20 28.57
N GLU A 32 27.82 42.49 29.60
CA GLU A 32 28.54 41.22 29.45
C GLU A 32 27.65 40.11 28.88
N LEU A 33 26.40 40.01 29.35
CA LEU A 33 25.43 39.03 28.83
C LEU A 33 25.10 39.31 27.35
N ARG A 34 25.02 40.59 26.98
CA ARG A 34 24.83 41.03 25.58
C ARG A 34 26.06 40.77 24.71
N ALA A 35 27.27 40.87 25.28
CA ALA A 35 28.51 40.52 24.60
C ALA A 35 28.59 39.00 24.34
N LEU A 36 28.32 38.16 25.35
CA LEU A 36 28.29 36.70 25.22
C LEU A 36 27.24 36.23 24.22
N LEU A 37 26.03 36.81 24.21
CA LEU A 37 24.99 36.47 23.22
C LEU A 37 25.41 36.85 21.79
N LYS A 38 26.04 38.02 21.59
CA LYS A 38 26.60 38.40 20.27
C LYS A 38 27.75 37.49 19.84
N GLN A 39 28.62 37.08 20.77
CA GLN A 39 29.70 36.15 20.50
C GLN A 39 29.17 34.76 20.10
N ARG A 40 28.07 34.31 20.73
CA ARG A 40 27.42 33.02 20.38
C ARG A 40 26.71 33.06 19.03
N LEU A 41 26.04 34.17 18.68
CA LEU A 41 25.40 34.33 17.36
C LEU A 41 26.44 34.25 16.23
N LYS A 42 27.59 34.90 16.42
CA LYS A 42 28.68 34.98 15.42
C LYS A 42 29.43 33.65 15.17
N ILE A 43 29.06 32.57 15.86
CA ILE A 43 29.56 31.20 15.61
C ILE A 43 28.59 30.39 14.72
N VAL A 44 27.33 30.81 14.61
CA VAL A 44 26.29 30.11 13.82
C VAL A 44 26.29 30.56 12.35
N GLU A 45 26.69 31.81 12.08
CA GLU A 45 26.74 32.37 10.72
C GLU A 45 28.07 32.07 10.02
N GLY A 46 28.14 30.91 9.36
CA GLY A 46 29.23 30.55 8.45
C GLY A 46 29.28 31.45 7.19
N PRO A 47 30.43 31.57 6.51
CA PRO A 47 30.65 32.59 5.50
C PRO A 47 29.91 32.29 4.18
N THR A 48 28.79 32.99 3.96
CA THR A 48 28.16 33.08 2.64
C THR A 48 28.95 34.03 1.74
N SER A 49 29.60 33.47 0.70
CA SER A 49 30.42 34.24 -0.24
C SER A 49 29.56 35.13 -1.15
N THR A 50 29.80 36.44 -1.13
CA THR A 50 29.15 37.43 -1.99
C THR A 50 30.05 37.90 -3.13
N SER A 51 29.75 37.48 -4.37
CA SER A 51 30.00 38.23 -5.61
C SER A 51 29.37 37.54 -6.82
N GLY A 52 29.05 38.29 -7.88
CA GLY A 52 28.59 37.73 -9.16
C GLY A 52 27.34 38.41 -9.73
N ALA A 53 27.50 39.62 -10.28
CA ALA A 53 26.38 40.37 -10.87
C ALA A 53 26.28 40.21 -12.40
N GLY A 54 25.06 40.02 -12.89
CA GLY A 54 24.63 40.56 -14.20
C GLY A 54 24.35 39.59 -15.34
N GLN A 55 23.70 40.17 -16.35
CA GLN A 55 23.37 39.64 -17.69
C GLN A 55 22.25 38.58 -17.78
N THR A 56 21.16 38.98 -18.44
CA THR A 56 20.28 38.09 -19.20
C THR A 56 20.98 37.71 -20.52
N PRO A 57 20.66 36.54 -21.11
CA PRO A 57 19.84 36.60 -22.33
C PRO A 57 18.88 35.41 -22.57
N ARG A 58 17.70 35.77 -23.09
CA ARG A 58 17.09 35.25 -24.33
C ARG A 58 17.31 33.77 -24.74
N VAL A 59 16.24 32.98 -24.63
CA VAL A 59 15.73 31.95 -25.59
C VAL A 59 16.75 31.06 -26.32
N SER A 60 16.67 29.74 -26.07
CA SER A 60 16.75 28.68 -27.10
C SER A 60 16.11 27.38 -26.60
N ALA A 61 15.64 26.54 -27.52
CA ALA A 61 15.10 25.21 -27.22
C ALA A 61 16.22 24.13 -27.33
N GLY A 62 16.10 23.06 -26.56
CA GLY A 62 17.06 21.95 -26.55
C GLY A 62 16.39 20.62 -26.18
N THR A 63 16.38 19.68 -27.11
CA THR A 63 15.70 18.37 -27.03
C THR A 63 16.56 17.32 -26.30
N LEU A 64 15.91 16.21 -25.90
CA LEU A 64 16.47 14.95 -25.38
C LEU A 64 16.82 14.97 -23.87
N GLY A 65 16.67 13.86 -23.13
CA GLY A 65 16.20 12.53 -23.53
C GLY A 65 15.50 11.79 -22.38
N GLY A 66 14.64 10.83 -22.70
CA GLY A 66 13.92 10.03 -21.70
C GLY A 66 14.59 8.69 -21.41
N ILE A 67 14.38 8.18 -20.19
CA ILE A 67 14.66 6.78 -19.82
C ILE A 67 13.36 6.21 -19.25
N ALA A 68 12.88 5.11 -19.82
CA ALA A 68 11.63 4.47 -19.40
C ALA A 68 11.88 3.37 -18.36
N SER A 69 11.24 3.46 -17.20
CA SER A 69 11.24 2.39 -16.20
C SER A 69 10.18 1.34 -16.55
N ALA A 70 10.60 0.12 -16.87
CA ALA A 70 9.71 -1.02 -17.03
C ALA A 70 9.54 -1.78 -15.69
N PRO A 71 8.35 -2.30 -15.36
CA PRO A 71 8.13 -3.06 -14.14
C PRO A 71 8.66 -4.50 -14.26
N VAL A 72 9.42 -4.94 -13.26
CA VAL A 72 9.91 -6.33 -13.15
C VAL A 72 8.77 -7.26 -12.75
N ARG A 73 8.74 -8.46 -13.35
CA ARG A 73 7.69 -9.47 -13.16
C ARG A 73 8.18 -10.52 -12.14
N LEU A 74 7.51 -10.63 -10.99
CA LEU A 74 7.77 -11.69 -10.02
C LEU A 74 7.00 -12.98 -10.40
N PRO A 75 7.62 -14.17 -10.34
CA PRO A 75 6.92 -15.44 -10.42
C PRO A 75 6.42 -15.89 -9.04
N SER A 76 5.14 -16.27 -8.93
CA SER A 76 4.63 -16.98 -7.76
C SER A 76 4.94 -18.47 -7.84
N GLN A 77 5.45 -19.07 -6.77
CA GLN A 77 5.40 -20.52 -6.57
C GLN A 77 4.64 -20.88 -5.29
N ARG A 78 4.11 -22.11 -5.24
CA ARG A 78 3.10 -22.54 -4.27
C ARG A 78 3.70 -23.25 -3.06
N VAL A 79 3.07 -23.03 -1.91
CA VAL A 79 3.12 -23.92 -0.76
C VAL A 79 2.66 -25.33 -1.15
N ARG A 80 3.37 -26.35 -0.69
CA ARG A 80 2.76 -27.60 -0.22
C ARG A 80 3.67 -28.36 0.75
N GLU A 81 3.13 -28.63 1.93
CA GLU A 81 3.63 -29.66 2.83
C GLU A 81 3.26 -31.06 2.30
N VAL A 82 3.96 -32.10 2.77
CA VAL A 82 3.42 -33.15 3.67
C VAL A 82 4.55 -34.15 3.96
N ALA A 83 4.51 -34.79 5.14
CA ALA A 83 5.58 -35.66 5.63
C ALA A 83 5.44 -37.14 5.21
N GLY A 84 6.59 -37.79 4.97
CA GLY A 84 7.01 -38.93 5.80
C GLY A 84 6.77 -40.38 5.35
N VAL A 85 7.67 -41.25 5.87
CA VAL A 85 7.40 -42.60 6.41
C VAL A 85 7.36 -43.82 5.43
N THR A 86 8.47 -44.58 5.47
CA THR A 86 8.64 -46.07 5.40
C THR A 86 8.61 -46.91 4.11
N ASP A 87 9.59 -47.84 4.09
CA ASP A 87 9.63 -49.27 3.68
C ASP A 87 9.80 -49.76 2.22
N ARG A 88 10.62 -50.84 2.13
CA ARG A 88 10.70 -52.00 1.21
C ARG A 88 10.36 -51.96 -0.30
N GLY A 89 11.25 -52.61 -1.06
CA GLY A 89 11.09 -53.11 -2.44
C GLY A 89 12.43 -53.03 -3.19
N SER A 90 13.19 -54.08 -3.54
CA SER A 90 12.94 -55.49 -3.93
C SER A 90 12.50 -55.67 -5.38
N HIS A 91 13.28 -56.50 -6.11
CA HIS A 91 13.35 -56.79 -7.56
C HIS A 91 14.42 -55.98 -8.31
N ASP A 92 15.47 -56.59 -8.89
CA ASP A 92 15.51 -57.66 -9.93
C ASP A 92 14.82 -57.19 -11.23
N GLU A 93 15.47 -57.13 -12.39
CA GLU A 93 16.05 -58.27 -13.11
C GLU A 93 17.01 -57.87 -14.28
N ASN A 94 17.89 -58.82 -14.66
CA ASN A 94 18.43 -59.07 -16.02
C ASN A 94 19.31 -57.98 -16.72
N ALA A 95 20.31 -58.33 -17.57
CA ALA A 95 20.65 -59.60 -18.24
C ALA A 95 22.19 -59.83 -18.24
N CYS A 96 22.75 -61.06 -18.06
CA CYS A 96 23.06 -62.11 -19.06
C CYS A 96 24.05 -61.70 -20.19
N PHE A 97 24.98 -62.49 -20.76
CA PHE A 97 25.70 -63.79 -20.56
C PHE A 97 26.93 -63.71 -21.56
N ALA A 98 27.99 -64.53 -21.70
CA ALA A 98 28.49 -65.86 -21.26
C ALA A 98 30.06 -65.79 -21.25
N VAL A 99 30.91 -66.65 -20.67
CA VAL A 99 30.92 -68.08 -20.23
C VAL A 99 31.43 -69.11 -21.27
N THR A 100 32.32 -70.02 -20.79
CA THR A 100 32.93 -71.24 -21.40
C THR A 100 33.99 -71.14 -22.51
N GLY A 101 35.21 -71.64 -22.19
CA GLY A 101 36.39 -71.72 -23.07
C GLY A 101 36.49 -72.97 -23.95
N ARG A 102 37.71 -73.33 -24.39
CA ARG A 102 37.98 -74.53 -25.20
C ARG A 102 39.43 -75.04 -25.11
N CYS A 103 39.64 -76.31 -25.48
CA CYS A 103 40.95 -76.96 -25.56
C CYS A 103 41.39 -77.22 -27.02
N GLY A 104 42.70 -77.37 -27.23
CA GLY A 104 43.33 -77.99 -28.41
C GLY A 104 44.84 -77.75 -28.37
N SER A 105 45.76 -78.73 -28.38
CA SER A 105 45.91 -79.99 -29.15
C SER A 105 46.35 -79.77 -30.60
N GLY A 106 47.66 -79.81 -30.85
CA GLY A 106 48.26 -79.83 -32.19
C GLY A 106 49.50 -80.74 -32.23
N ARG A 107 49.48 -81.75 -33.10
CA ARG A 107 50.64 -82.61 -33.41
C ARG A 107 51.13 -82.29 -34.83
N GLY A 108 52.43 -82.35 -35.08
CA GLY A 108 53.05 -82.22 -36.40
C GLY A 108 54.33 -83.08 -36.52
N PRO A 109 54.39 -84.10 -37.41
CA PRO A 109 55.53 -85.03 -37.48
C PRO A 109 56.18 -85.18 -38.88
N VAL A 110 57.22 -86.03 -38.97
CA VAL A 110 57.93 -86.56 -40.18
C VAL A 110 58.93 -85.57 -40.81
N THR A 111 60.23 -85.85 -40.79
CA THR A 111 61.06 -86.65 -41.74
C THR A 111 62.21 -87.43 -41.02
N ARG A 112 62.92 -88.49 -41.50
CA ARG A 112 63.06 -89.34 -42.74
C ARG A 112 63.73 -88.70 -43.97
N THR A 113 64.75 -89.25 -44.66
CA THR A 113 65.38 -90.61 -44.80
C THR A 113 66.69 -90.44 -45.66
N PRO A 114 67.41 -91.46 -46.19
CA PRO A 114 68.01 -92.70 -45.63
C PRO A 114 69.47 -92.97 -46.16
N PHE A 115 69.96 -94.23 -46.08
CA PHE A 115 71.09 -94.82 -46.86
C PHE A 115 72.52 -94.29 -46.54
N LEU A 116 73.62 -95.03 -46.73
CA LEU A 116 73.91 -96.25 -47.53
C LEU A 116 74.45 -97.43 -46.67
N ALA A 117 74.43 -98.65 -47.22
CA ALA A 117 75.16 -99.80 -46.69
C ALA A 117 75.71 -100.71 -47.82
N ALA A 118 77.02 -100.97 -47.80
CA ALA A 118 77.75 -101.99 -48.58
C ALA A 118 79.18 -102.11 -48.01
N GLY A 119 79.92 -103.22 -48.10
CA GLY A 119 79.58 -104.54 -48.66
C GLY A 119 80.62 -105.59 -48.23
N VAL A 120 80.36 -106.88 -48.52
CA VAL A 120 81.18 -108.02 -48.07
C VAL A 120 82.04 -108.58 -49.21
N ALA A 121 83.31 -108.91 -48.93
CA ALA A 121 84.15 -109.75 -49.79
C ALA A 121 85.28 -110.47 -49.00
N PRO A 122 85.27 -111.81 -48.89
CA PRO A 122 86.41 -112.62 -48.43
C PRO A 122 87.21 -113.21 -49.61
N LEU A 123 88.47 -113.60 -49.37
CA LEU A 123 89.42 -114.47 -50.14
C LEU A 123 90.85 -114.12 -49.63
N SER A 124 91.88 -114.98 -49.61
CA SER A 124 92.04 -116.42 -49.85
C SER A 124 93.32 -116.89 -49.10
N PRO A 125 93.42 -118.14 -48.58
CA PRO A 125 94.65 -118.63 -47.95
C PRO A 125 95.71 -119.08 -48.97
N ALA A 126 97.00 -118.97 -48.58
CA ALA A 126 98.17 -119.47 -49.32
C ALA A 126 99.22 -120.03 -48.32
N PRO A 127 100.14 -120.93 -48.73
CA PRO A 127 100.71 -121.94 -47.82
C PRO A 127 101.95 -121.52 -47.01
N TYR A 128 102.23 -122.34 -45.99
CA TYR A 128 103.43 -122.32 -45.14
C TYR A 128 104.74 -122.43 -45.93
N ASP A 129 105.78 -121.74 -45.45
CA ASP A 129 107.18 -122.06 -45.76
C ASP A 129 107.97 -122.28 -44.45
N ALA A 130 108.41 -123.52 -44.22
CA ALA A 130 108.55 -124.08 -42.87
C ALA A 130 109.94 -123.90 -42.23
N ARG A 131 110.58 -122.72 -42.38
CA ARG A 131 111.93 -122.45 -41.83
C ARG A 131 112.13 -121.11 -41.10
N THR A 132 111.11 -120.27 -40.95
CA THR A 132 111.24 -118.91 -40.37
C THR A 132 110.54 -118.70 -39.02
N ALA A 133 109.73 -119.66 -38.55
CA ALA A 133 108.85 -119.51 -37.39
C ALA A 133 109.53 -118.97 -36.11
N HIS A 134 110.68 -119.53 -35.72
CA HIS A 134 111.34 -119.19 -34.45
C HIS A 134 111.87 -117.73 -34.39
N SER A 135 112.21 -117.15 -35.54
CA SER A 135 112.60 -115.73 -35.63
C SER A 135 111.40 -114.80 -35.40
N LEU A 136 110.22 -115.21 -35.88
CA LEU A 136 108.97 -114.49 -35.62
C LEU A 136 108.53 -114.61 -34.15
N GLU A 137 108.67 -115.78 -33.51
CA GLU A 137 108.32 -115.95 -32.09
C GLU A 137 109.05 -114.95 -31.17
N MET A 138 110.36 -114.79 -31.36
CA MET A 138 111.16 -113.85 -30.56
C MET A 138 110.74 -112.39 -30.81
N ARG A 139 110.51 -112.02 -32.08
CA ARG A 139 110.09 -110.67 -32.45
C ARG A 139 108.64 -110.36 -32.04
N VAL A 140 107.77 -111.37 -32.01
CA VAL A 140 106.42 -111.26 -31.44
C VAL A 140 106.49 -111.02 -29.94
N ARG A 141 107.31 -111.75 -29.18
CA ARG A 141 107.48 -111.50 -27.73
C ARG A 141 108.01 -110.10 -27.43
N GLU A 142 108.98 -109.60 -28.21
CA GLU A 142 109.48 -108.23 -28.09
C GLU A 142 108.37 -107.19 -28.38
N LEU A 143 107.58 -107.42 -29.43
CA LEU A 143 106.43 -106.57 -29.78
C LEU A 143 105.31 -106.63 -28.73
N THR A 144 105.01 -107.81 -28.15
CA THR A 144 104.04 -107.95 -27.05
C THR A 144 104.49 -107.15 -25.85
N LEU A 145 105.72 -107.36 -25.36
CA LEU A 145 106.27 -106.62 -24.21
C LEU A 145 106.24 -105.09 -24.45
N ARG A 146 106.55 -104.65 -25.66
CA ARG A 146 106.51 -103.23 -26.03
C ARG A 146 105.08 -102.68 -26.15
N ASN A 147 104.11 -103.51 -26.54
CA ASN A 147 102.70 -103.15 -26.61
C ASN A 147 102.07 -103.10 -25.20
N ASP A 148 102.44 -104.02 -24.31
CA ASP A 148 102.07 -103.99 -22.89
C ASP A 148 102.62 -102.71 -22.23
N GLN A 149 103.89 -102.36 -22.53
CA GLN A 149 104.53 -101.14 -22.03
C GLN A 149 103.86 -99.85 -22.57
N LEU A 150 103.52 -99.80 -23.86
CA LEU A 150 102.75 -98.70 -24.44
C LEU A 150 101.32 -98.64 -23.88
N THR A 151 100.70 -99.78 -23.56
CA THR A 151 99.37 -99.83 -22.92
C THR A 151 99.42 -99.21 -21.52
N GLN A 152 100.47 -99.52 -20.74
CA GLN A 152 100.70 -98.88 -19.43
C GLN A 152 100.97 -97.38 -19.54
N GLU A 153 101.70 -96.91 -20.56
CA GLU A 153 101.88 -95.48 -20.81
C GLU A 153 100.57 -94.79 -21.24
N VAL A 154 99.75 -95.44 -22.05
CA VAL A 154 98.43 -94.94 -22.45
C VAL A 154 97.44 -94.89 -21.28
N GLU A 155 97.39 -95.93 -20.43
CA GLU A 155 96.58 -95.89 -19.21
C GLU A 155 97.07 -94.80 -18.25
N LYS A 156 98.39 -94.67 -18.05
CA LYS A 156 98.96 -93.60 -17.21
C LYS A 156 98.73 -92.18 -17.77
N MET A 157 98.63 -92.01 -19.09
CA MET A 157 98.22 -90.73 -19.69
C MET A 157 96.71 -90.50 -19.58
N LYS A 158 95.90 -91.55 -19.73
CA LYS A 158 94.44 -91.50 -19.57
C LYS A 158 94.04 -91.18 -18.13
N ASP A 159 94.65 -91.83 -17.15
CA ASP A 159 94.36 -91.59 -15.74
C ASP A 159 94.76 -90.15 -15.35
N LYS A 160 95.91 -89.66 -15.82
CA LYS A 160 96.29 -88.25 -15.71
C LYS A 160 95.28 -87.30 -16.37
N LEU A 161 94.83 -87.59 -17.59
CA LEU A 161 93.82 -86.76 -18.25
C LEU A 161 92.49 -86.78 -17.49
N LEU A 162 92.10 -87.90 -16.88
CA LEU A 162 90.90 -87.99 -16.05
C LEU A 162 91.06 -87.27 -14.70
N GLU A 163 92.26 -87.23 -14.12
CA GLU A 163 92.59 -86.43 -12.93
C GLU A 163 92.62 -84.92 -13.27
N ASP A 164 93.31 -84.53 -14.34
CA ASP A 164 93.45 -83.13 -14.79
C ASP A 164 92.12 -82.55 -15.29
N GLU A 165 91.38 -83.25 -16.16
CA GLU A 165 90.03 -82.85 -16.60
C GLU A 165 89.03 -82.89 -15.43
N GLY A 166 89.09 -83.92 -14.59
CA GLY A 166 88.20 -84.07 -13.43
C GLY A 166 88.38 -82.96 -12.40
N ALA A 167 89.63 -82.56 -12.12
CA ALA A 167 89.94 -81.45 -11.24
C ALA A 167 89.51 -80.11 -11.85
N LEU A 168 89.94 -79.81 -13.09
CA LEU A 168 89.64 -78.53 -13.74
C LEU A 168 88.14 -78.32 -13.96
N PHE A 169 87.39 -79.35 -14.41
CA PHE A 169 85.93 -79.23 -14.56
C PHE A 169 85.19 -79.21 -13.22
N SER A 170 85.74 -79.76 -12.12
CA SER A 170 85.14 -79.57 -10.80
C SER A 170 85.41 -78.16 -10.28
N GLU A 171 86.65 -77.66 -10.34
CA GLU A 171 86.98 -76.30 -9.91
C GLU A 171 86.23 -75.23 -10.72
N GLU A 172 86.12 -75.39 -12.04
CA GLU A 172 85.34 -74.48 -12.89
C GLU A 172 83.84 -74.58 -12.62
N ARG A 173 83.27 -75.78 -12.44
CA ARG A 173 81.86 -75.94 -12.05
C ARG A 173 81.57 -75.33 -10.69
N ASP A 174 82.39 -75.61 -9.68
CA ASP A 174 82.16 -75.21 -8.30
C ASP A 174 82.38 -73.69 -8.15
N ARG A 175 83.29 -73.11 -8.94
CA ARG A 175 83.39 -71.66 -9.15
C ARG A 175 82.14 -71.08 -9.82
N LEU A 176 81.67 -71.65 -10.92
CA LEU A 176 80.48 -71.17 -11.62
C LEU A 176 79.22 -71.24 -10.74
N LEU A 177 79.12 -72.27 -9.89
CA LEU A 177 78.07 -72.37 -8.87
C LEU A 177 78.16 -71.21 -7.86
N ALA A 178 79.34 -70.92 -7.34
CA ALA A 178 79.56 -69.78 -6.44
C ALA A 178 79.26 -68.42 -7.11
N GLU A 179 79.64 -68.24 -8.38
CA GLU A 179 79.30 -67.04 -9.17
C GLU A 179 77.77 -66.95 -9.42
N THR A 180 77.06 -68.06 -9.61
CA THR A 180 75.58 -68.04 -9.69
C THR A 180 74.90 -67.76 -8.34
N ASP A 181 75.42 -68.28 -7.23
CA ASP A 181 74.89 -68.00 -5.89
C ASP A 181 75.10 -66.53 -5.50
N GLU A 182 76.23 -65.93 -5.89
CA GLU A 182 76.47 -64.49 -5.70
C GLU A 182 75.53 -63.63 -6.55
N LEU A 183 75.29 -63.99 -7.81
CA LEU A 183 74.33 -63.29 -8.69
C LEU A 183 72.88 -63.42 -8.22
N LEU A 184 72.49 -64.58 -7.65
CA LEU A 184 71.20 -64.75 -6.99
C LEU A 184 71.10 -63.86 -5.75
N ALA A 185 72.13 -63.86 -4.89
CA ALA A 185 72.16 -62.98 -3.72
C ALA A 185 72.17 -61.48 -4.07
N GLU A 186 72.79 -61.07 -5.17
CA GLU A 186 72.68 -59.69 -5.69
C GLU A 186 71.28 -59.40 -6.23
N THR A 187 70.64 -60.35 -6.91
CA THR A 187 69.25 -60.23 -7.38
C THR A 187 68.28 -60.07 -6.20
N ASP A 188 68.49 -60.79 -5.10
CA ASP A 188 67.69 -60.67 -3.88
C ASP A 188 67.91 -59.32 -3.17
N ARG A 189 69.16 -58.81 -3.12
CA ARG A 189 69.45 -57.44 -2.63
C ARG A 189 68.76 -56.38 -3.50
N MET A 190 68.79 -56.55 -4.82
CA MET A 190 68.20 -55.61 -5.78
C MET A 190 66.67 -55.63 -5.77
N THR A 191 66.04 -56.79 -5.62
CA THR A 191 64.59 -56.90 -5.46
C THR A 191 64.12 -56.36 -4.11
N THR A 192 64.84 -56.64 -3.02
CA THR A 192 64.58 -56.04 -1.69
C THR A 192 64.63 -54.51 -1.77
N ARG A 193 65.72 -53.95 -2.33
CA ARG A 193 65.86 -52.50 -2.50
C ARG A 193 64.81 -51.91 -3.44
N SER A 194 64.34 -52.66 -4.44
CA SER A 194 63.23 -52.26 -5.30
C SER A 194 61.91 -52.18 -4.52
N GLN A 195 61.63 -53.16 -3.66
CA GLN A 195 60.46 -53.17 -2.77
C GLN A 195 60.51 -52.02 -1.76
N GLU A 196 61.67 -51.72 -1.16
CA GLU A 196 61.87 -50.54 -0.30
C GLU A 196 61.53 -49.24 -1.03
N MET A 197 62.02 -49.07 -2.27
CA MET A 197 61.73 -47.90 -3.10
C MET A 197 60.26 -47.81 -3.54
N VAL A 198 59.55 -48.94 -3.64
CA VAL A 198 58.09 -48.96 -3.87
C VAL A 198 57.35 -48.55 -2.60
N ALA A 199 57.67 -49.15 -1.44
CA ALA A 199 57.05 -48.81 -0.16
C ALA A 199 57.26 -47.33 0.22
N GLN A 200 58.43 -46.76 -0.06
CA GLN A 200 58.69 -45.31 0.11
C GLN A 200 57.80 -44.45 -0.81
N ARG A 201 57.55 -44.87 -2.06
CA ARG A 201 56.65 -44.17 -2.97
C ARG A 201 55.19 -44.27 -2.53
N GLU A 202 54.77 -45.43 -2.06
CA GLU A 202 53.41 -45.64 -1.53
C GLU A 202 53.18 -44.82 -0.25
N ALA A 203 54.15 -44.75 0.65
CA ALA A 203 54.10 -43.89 1.85
C ALA A 203 54.02 -42.40 1.48
N LEU A 204 54.88 -41.91 0.59
CA LEU A 204 54.83 -40.52 0.11
C LEU A 204 53.54 -40.22 -0.68
N GLN A 205 52.96 -41.19 -1.38
CA GLN A 205 51.68 -41.04 -2.07
C GLN A 205 50.51 -40.99 -1.09
N ALA A 206 50.58 -41.72 0.04
CA ALA A 206 49.60 -41.65 1.12
C ALA A 206 49.68 -40.29 1.84
N GLU A 207 50.87 -39.86 2.25
CA GLU A 207 51.11 -38.53 2.85
C GLU A 207 50.63 -37.40 1.90
N ALA A 208 50.97 -37.47 0.62
CA ALA A 208 50.48 -36.55 -0.40
C ALA A 208 48.98 -36.69 -0.72
N SER A 209 48.26 -37.68 -0.17
CA SER A 209 46.79 -37.75 -0.21
C SER A 209 46.14 -37.17 1.04
N GLU A 210 46.76 -37.36 2.21
CA GLU A 210 46.35 -36.74 3.49
C GLU A 210 46.52 -35.22 3.45
N VAL A 211 47.64 -34.71 2.92
CA VAL A 211 47.85 -33.28 2.70
C VAL A 211 46.75 -32.69 1.81
N ARG A 212 46.41 -33.33 0.68
CA ARG A 212 45.34 -32.85 -0.20
C ARG A 212 43.96 -32.84 0.46
N ALA A 213 43.62 -33.86 1.27
CA ALA A 213 42.39 -33.85 2.04
C ALA A 213 42.34 -32.68 3.04
N SER A 214 43.47 -32.37 3.69
CA SER A 214 43.58 -31.20 4.59
C SER A 214 43.52 -29.86 3.84
N GLU A 215 44.02 -29.79 2.61
CA GLU A 215 43.88 -28.60 1.75
C GLU A 215 42.42 -28.39 1.31
N GLU A 216 41.70 -29.47 0.99
CA GLU A 216 40.26 -29.44 0.66
C GLU A 216 39.42 -28.98 1.87
N GLU A 217 39.67 -29.50 3.08
CA GLU A 217 39.01 -29.05 4.33
C GLU A 217 39.29 -27.56 4.61
N VAL A 218 40.54 -27.10 4.45
CA VAL A 218 40.91 -25.69 4.62
C VAL A 218 40.27 -24.78 3.57
N VAL A 219 40.00 -25.27 2.36
CA VAL A 219 39.24 -24.53 1.33
C VAL A 219 37.76 -24.45 1.68
N GLU A 220 37.15 -25.53 2.17
CA GLU A 220 35.75 -25.54 2.60
C GLU A 220 35.52 -24.59 3.79
N LEU A 221 36.33 -24.70 4.85
CA LEU A 221 36.26 -23.80 6.01
C LEU A 221 36.47 -22.31 5.66
N ARG A 222 37.29 -22.01 4.64
CA ARG A 222 37.43 -20.63 4.12
C ARG A 222 36.15 -20.17 3.42
N ALA A 223 35.55 -21.01 2.58
CA ALA A 223 34.29 -20.70 1.91
C ALA A 223 33.13 -20.49 2.91
N GLU A 224 33.08 -21.27 3.99
CA GLU A 224 32.15 -21.05 5.10
C GLU A 224 32.39 -19.70 5.81
N CYS A 225 33.65 -19.36 6.11
CA CYS A 225 34.00 -18.08 6.73
C CYS A 225 33.66 -16.88 5.84
N GLU A 226 33.89 -16.97 4.53
CA GLU A 226 33.50 -15.93 3.57
C GLU A 226 31.97 -15.80 3.47
N SER A 227 31.24 -16.92 3.41
CA SER A 227 29.77 -16.95 3.46
C SER A 227 29.23 -16.30 4.73
N ALA A 228 29.80 -16.63 5.90
CA ALA A 228 29.43 -16.04 7.18
C ALA A 228 29.68 -14.52 7.23
N MET A 229 30.84 -14.05 6.71
CA MET A 229 31.12 -12.61 6.61
C MET A 229 30.13 -11.88 5.69
N VAL A 230 29.72 -12.49 4.58
CA VAL A 230 28.68 -11.93 3.68
C VAL A 230 27.32 -11.86 4.37
N GLN A 231 26.93 -12.91 5.11
CA GLN A 231 25.68 -12.91 5.88
C GLN A 231 25.66 -11.84 6.98
N VAL A 232 26.78 -11.61 7.67
CA VAL A 232 26.91 -10.51 8.65
C VAL A 232 26.74 -9.15 7.98
N ARG A 233 27.43 -8.90 6.86
CA ARG A 233 27.27 -7.63 6.11
C ARG A 233 25.84 -7.37 5.66
N LEU A 234 25.17 -8.37 5.08
CA LEU A 234 23.76 -8.25 4.67
C LEU A 234 22.84 -7.98 5.87
N ARG A 235 23.11 -8.58 7.02
CA ARG A 235 22.36 -8.32 8.26
C ARG A 235 22.59 -6.89 8.77
N ASP A 236 23.82 -6.39 8.71
CA ASP A 236 24.15 -5.03 9.12
C ASP A 236 23.51 -4.00 8.17
N GLU A 237 23.63 -4.19 6.85
CA GLU A 237 22.95 -3.39 5.81
C GLU A 237 21.44 -3.35 6.02
N HIS A 238 20.79 -4.49 6.28
CA HIS A 238 19.36 -4.53 6.62
C HIS A 238 19.05 -3.83 7.95
N SER A 239 19.95 -3.88 8.94
CA SER A 239 19.78 -3.14 10.20
C SER A 239 19.87 -1.63 10.01
N GLU A 240 20.75 -1.15 9.11
CA GLU A 240 20.87 0.26 8.77
C GLU A 240 19.69 0.74 7.93
N GLN A 241 19.24 -0.06 6.96
CA GLN A 241 17.99 0.20 6.21
C GLN A 241 16.79 0.28 7.16
N ALA A 242 16.66 -0.63 8.12
CA ALA A 242 15.58 -0.60 9.12
C ALA A 242 15.66 0.64 10.03
N ARG A 243 16.87 1.02 10.49
CA ARG A 243 17.09 2.26 11.26
C ARG A 243 16.75 3.52 10.45
N ALA A 244 17.13 3.57 9.17
CA ALA A 244 16.82 4.68 8.28
C ALA A 244 15.31 4.78 7.99
N GLN A 245 14.63 3.65 7.74
CA GLN A 245 13.18 3.61 7.58
C GLN A 245 12.45 4.04 8.86
N ALA A 246 12.89 3.55 10.03
CA ALA A 246 12.35 3.99 11.31
C ALA A 246 12.53 5.50 11.53
N GLY A 247 13.74 6.04 11.29
CA GLY A 247 14.02 7.47 11.37
C GLY A 247 13.15 8.31 10.44
N ASN A 248 13.02 7.91 9.18
CA ASN A 248 12.14 8.57 8.21
C ASN A 248 10.66 8.51 8.64
N SER A 249 10.20 7.38 9.19
CA SER A 249 8.82 7.24 9.69
C SER A 249 8.54 8.14 10.89
N ALA A 250 9.52 8.30 11.81
CA ALA A 250 9.41 9.19 12.96
C ALA A 250 9.42 10.67 12.55
N GLN A 251 10.24 11.04 11.56
CA GLN A 251 10.22 12.38 10.97
C GLN A 251 8.88 12.67 10.27
N LEU A 252 8.33 11.72 9.50
CA LEU A 252 7.01 11.87 8.87
C LEU A 252 5.86 11.98 9.89
N ALA A 253 5.91 11.18 10.96
CA ALA A 253 4.92 11.26 12.05
C ALA A 253 4.98 12.62 12.77
N SER A 254 6.19 13.09 13.13
CA SER A 254 6.38 14.40 13.75
C SER A 254 5.99 15.56 12.82
N ALA A 255 6.27 15.46 11.52
CA ALA A 255 5.84 16.44 10.53
C ALA A 255 4.30 16.48 10.39
N ALA A 256 3.63 15.33 10.46
CA ALA A 256 2.17 15.24 10.44
C ALA A 256 1.53 15.81 11.72
N GLU A 257 2.13 15.56 12.89
CA GLU A 257 1.71 16.15 14.18
C GLU A 257 1.86 17.68 14.17
N VAL A 258 3.01 18.21 13.72
CA VAL A 258 3.24 19.65 13.57
C VAL A 258 2.26 20.27 12.55
N ALA A 259 1.95 19.56 11.45
CA ALA A 259 0.96 20.01 10.48
C ALA A 259 -0.46 20.10 11.10
N ALA A 260 -0.88 19.07 11.84
CA ALA A 260 -2.17 19.05 12.54
C ALA A 260 -2.30 20.19 13.56
N LEU A 261 -1.28 20.36 14.42
CA LEU A 261 -1.23 21.46 15.39
C LEU A 261 -1.22 22.84 14.71
N SER A 262 -0.57 22.97 13.55
CA SER A 262 -0.57 24.23 12.79
C SER A 262 -1.94 24.59 12.22
N GLU A 263 -2.75 23.59 11.85
CA GLU A 263 -4.11 23.77 11.35
C GLU A 263 -5.11 24.03 12.49
N GLU A 264 -4.98 23.34 13.63
CA GLU A 264 -5.73 23.66 14.85
C GLU A 264 -5.50 25.12 15.28
N VAL A 265 -4.23 25.56 15.31
CA VAL A 265 -3.86 26.96 15.58
C VAL A 265 -4.38 27.92 14.50
N ARG A 266 -4.61 27.47 13.26
CA ARG A 266 -5.24 28.27 12.21
C ARG A 266 -6.75 28.45 12.46
N VAL A 267 -7.44 27.38 12.83
CA VAL A 267 -8.88 27.38 13.17
C VAL A 267 -9.13 28.25 14.41
N LEU A 268 -8.42 28.00 15.52
CA LEU A 268 -8.55 28.76 16.76
C LEU A 268 -8.28 30.27 16.57
N ARG A 269 -7.43 30.66 15.60
CA ARG A 269 -7.20 32.06 15.23
C ARG A 269 -8.37 32.69 14.46
N ALA A 270 -9.04 31.92 13.61
CA ALA A 270 -10.24 32.38 12.88
C ALA A 270 -11.41 32.60 13.86
N GLU A 271 -11.72 31.60 14.69
CA GLU A 271 -12.73 31.67 15.74
C GLU A 271 -12.48 32.86 16.68
N ASN A 272 -11.22 33.10 17.07
CA ASN A 272 -10.85 34.24 17.89
C ASN A 272 -11.13 35.60 17.22
N GLU A 273 -11.04 35.72 15.90
CA GLU A 273 -11.38 36.98 15.22
C GLU A 273 -12.89 37.10 14.97
N GLU A 274 -13.62 36.00 14.74
CA GLU A 274 -15.08 35.98 14.72
C GLU A 274 -15.66 36.40 16.07
N LEU A 275 -15.14 35.88 17.19
CA LEU A 275 -15.50 36.31 18.54
C LEU A 275 -15.20 37.80 18.79
N ARG A 276 -14.11 38.35 18.24
CA ARG A 276 -13.83 39.80 18.29
C ARG A 276 -14.80 40.60 17.44
N GLN A 277 -15.21 40.09 16.28
CA GLN A 277 -16.23 40.74 15.44
C GLN A 277 -17.60 40.71 16.11
N ALA A 278 -18.02 39.59 16.69
CA ALA A 278 -19.24 39.44 17.46
C ALA A 278 -19.26 40.39 18.68
N LYS A 279 -18.17 40.47 19.45
CA LYS A 279 -18.03 41.44 20.55
C LYS A 279 -18.15 42.89 20.06
N ARG A 280 -17.47 43.26 18.96
CA ARG A 280 -17.60 44.59 18.34
C ARG A 280 -19.01 44.88 17.83
N ALA A 281 -19.78 43.87 17.42
CA ALA A 281 -21.17 44.02 17.01
C ALA A 281 -22.08 44.28 18.22
N LEU A 282 -21.95 43.47 19.29
CA LEU A 282 -22.66 43.65 20.56
C LEU A 282 -22.38 45.02 21.18
N GLU A 283 -21.13 45.51 21.11
CA GLU A 283 -20.73 46.85 21.57
C GLU A 283 -21.34 48.00 20.74
N ARG A 284 -21.75 47.77 19.49
CA ARG A 284 -22.51 48.73 18.67
C ARG A 284 -23.99 48.65 18.99
N GLU A 285 -24.56 47.45 19.08
CA GLU A 285 -25.96 47.25 19.45
C GLU A 285 -26.24 47.87 20.83
N GLY A 286 -25.38 47.59 21.82
CA GLY A 286 -25.44 48.22 23.14
C GLY A 286 -25.12 49.72 23.17
N ARG A 287 -24.79 50.37 22.05
CA ARG A 287 -24.82 51.85 21.89
C ARG A 287 -26.16 52.29 21.30
N LEU A 288 -26.59 51.66 20.21
CA LEU A 288 -27.89 51.92 19.58
C LEU A 288 -29.06 51.75 20.58
N GLN A 289 -29.01 50.73 21.44
CA GLN A 289 -30.00 50.53 22.51
C GLN A 289 -30.00 51.67 23.55
N ARG A 290 -28.87 52.34 23.79
CA ARG A 290 -28.79 53.52 24.67
C ARG A 290 -29.27 54.79 23.95
N GLU A 291 -28.86 54.99 22.71
CA GLU A 291 -29.34 56.10 21.86
C GLU A 291 -30.87 56.03 21.73
N VAL A 292 -31.43 54.85 21.46
CA VAL A 292 -32.89 54.59 21.44
C VAL A 292 -33.53 54.77 22.83
N ALA A 293 -32.86 54.45 23.94
CA ALA A 293 -33.38 54.71 25.28
C ALA A 293 -33.41 56.23 25.59
N GLU A 294 -32.37 56.97 25.23
CA GLU A 294 -32.28 58.42 25.37
C GLU A 294 -33.33 59.13 24.50
N GLU A 295 -33.55 58.69 23.25
CA GLU A 295 -34.65 59.17 22.41
C GLU A 295 -36.02 58.81 22.99
N ASN A 296 -36.21 57.62 23.58
CA ASN A 296 -37.46 57.25 24.24
C ASN A 296 -37.74 58.13 25.48
N GLU A 297 -36.76 58.42 26.33
CA GLU A 297 -36.96 59.35 27.44
C GLU A 297 -37.22 60.79 26.97
N ARG A 298 -36.54 61.23 25.90
CA ARG A 298 -36.83 62.51 25.26
C ARG A 298 -38.26 62.56 24.73
N LEU A 299 -38.71 61.54 23.99
CA LEU A 299 -40.07 61.47 23.45
C LEU A 299 -41.13 61.34 24.55
N LYS A 300 -40.82 60.67 25.67
CA LYS A 300 -41.68 60.69 26.87
C LYS A 300 -41.79 62.09 27.48
N ALA A 301 -40.69 62.84 27.53
CA ALA A 301 -40.69 64.23 28.02
C ALA A 301 -41.46 65.16 27.07
N GLU A 302 -41.26 65.04 25.76
CA GLU A 302 -42.03 65.79 24.75
C GLU A 302 -43.52 65.42 24.80
N LEU A 303 -43.89 64.14 24.96
CA LEU A 303 -45.27 63.71 25.18
C LEU A 303 -45.85 64.19 26.52
N ALA A 304 -45.05 64.30 27.57
CA ALA A 304 -45.48 64.86 28.85
C ALA A 304 -45.73 66.37 28.75
N GLN A 305 -44.85 67.11 28.06
CA GLN A 305 -45.06 68.52 27.74
C GLN A 305 -46.31 68.69 26.87
N MET A 306 -46.47 67.94 25.78
CA MET A 306 -47.64 68.00 24.91
C MET A 306 -48.93 67.63 25.65
N ARG A 307 -48.89 66.74 26.65
CA ARG A 307 -50.04 66.45 27.53
C ARG A 307 -50.34 67.62 28.47
N LEU A 308 -49.33 68.27 29.03
CA LEU A 308 -49.50 69.43 29.91
C LEU A 308 -49.99 70.66 29.12
N GLU A 309 -49.54 70.82 27.87
CA GLU A 309 -50.08 71.81 26.92
C GLU A 309 -51.51 71.46 26.49
N GLN A 310 -51.83 70.19 26.20
CA GLN A 310 -53.21 69.74 25.95
C GLN A 310 -54.11 69.94 27.18
N GLU A 311 -53.61 69.71 28.40
CA GLU A 311 -54.35 69.93 29.64
C GLU A 311 -54.58 71.43 29.85
N ARG A 312 -53.56 72.27 29.71
CA ARG A 312 -53.69 73.74 29.72
C ARG A 312 -54.64 74.26 28.64
N LEU A 313 -54.63 73.67 27.44
CA LEU A 313 -55.56 74.02 26.35
C LEU A 313 -56.97 73.49 26.63
N ALA A 314 -57.12 72.34 27.29
CA ALA A 314 -58.41 71.80 27.72
C ALA A 314 -58.98 72.55 28.94
N GLU A 315 -58.14 73.11 29.82
CA GLU A 315 -58.54 74.09 30.82
C GLU A 315 -58.95 75.41 30.16
N ALA A 316 -58.16 75.91 29.21
CA ALA A 316 -58.53 77.08 28.41
C ALA A 316 -59.84 76.86 27.62
N ALA A 317 -60.14 75.63 27.18
CA ALA A 317 -61.39 75.24 26.51
C ALA A 317 -62.48 74.65 27.45
N ARG A 318 -62.23 74.62 28.76
CA ARG A 318 -63.26 74.54 29.82
C ARG A 318 -63.68 75.95 30.24
N ASN A 319 -62.72 76.88 30.29
CA ASN A 319 -62.91 78.28 30.63
C ASN A 319 -63.50 79.09 29.46
N ALA A 320 -63.11 78.79 28.21
CA ALA A 320 -63.80 79.21 27.00
C ALA A 320 -64.86 78.17 26.64
N THR A 321 -66.12 78.61 26.54
CA THR A 321 -67.34 77.81 26.51
C THR A 321 -67.25 76.57 25.58
N PRO A 322 -67.46 75.33 26.08
CA PRO A 322 -66.96 74.13 25.42
C PRO A 322 -67.77 73.68 24.19
N THR A 323 -67.11 73.62 23.02
CA THR A 323 -67.61 72.91 21.83
C THR A 323 -67.18 71.44 21.87
N ALA A 324 -68.17 70.54 21.99
CA ALA A 324 -67.97 69.18 22.45
C ALA A 324 -67.28 68.21 21.45
N SER A 325 -65.95 68.13 21.51
CA SER A 325 -65.20 66.96 21.01
C SER A 325 -65.55 65.73 21.86
N SER A 326 -66.61 65.03 21.43
CA SER A 326 -67.26 63.97 22.21
C SER A 326 -66.99 62.61 21.59
N CYS A 327 -65.95 61.94 22.10
CA CYS A 327 -65.75 60.49 21.93
C CYS A 327 -67.04 59.75 22.31
N SER A 328 -67.37 58.64 21.64
CA SER A 328 -68.70 58.01 21.79
C SER A 328 -69.00 57.56 23.22
N GLU A 329 -68.00 57.03 23.94
CA GLU A 329 -68.12 56.71 25.36
C GLU A 329 -68.42 57.96 26.21
N SER A 330 -67.69 59.05 25.99
CA SER A 330 -67.91 60.33 26.69
C SER A 330 -69.28 60.94 26.35
N ARG A 331 -69.74 60.76 25.10
CA ARG A 331 -71.08 61.16 24.67
C ARG A 331 -72.14 60.35 25.41
N LEU A 332 -71.97 59.04 25.54
CA LEU A 332 -72.88 58.18 26.30
C LEU A 332 -72.92 58.58 27.78
N ARG A 333 -71.76 58.78 28.43
CA ARG A 333 -71.69 59.26 29.82
C ARG A 333 -72.38 60.61 30.02
N ALA A 334 -72.22 61.56 29.08
CA ALA A 334 -72.87 62.87 29.15
C ALA A 334 -74.38 62.80 28.94
N VAL A 335 -74.85 61.93 28.03
CA VAL A 335 -76.28 61.75 27.76
C VAL A 335 -76.98 60.99 28.90
N VAL A 336 -76.34 59.98 29.51
CA VAL A 336 -76.86 59.24 30.67
C VAL A 336 -77.00 60.12 31.93
N THR A 337 -76.14 61.12 32.09
CA THR A 337 -76.19 62.04 33.24
C THR A 337 -77.09 63.26 33.02
N SER A 338 -77.39 63.60 31.77
CA SER A 338 -78.30 64.70 31.43
C SER A 338 -79.77 64.31 31.64
N HIS A 339 -80.42 64.91 32.63
CA HIS A 339 -81.83 64.67 32.94
C HIS A 339 -82.81 65.19 31.86
N GLY A 340 -82.32 66.00 30.92
CA GLY A 340 -83.06 66.47 29.74
C GLY A 340 -82.73 65.73 28.45
N ALA A 341 -81.94 64.64 28.51
CA ALA A 341 -81.61 63.85 27.33
C ALA A 341 -82.86 63.23 26.69
N THR A 342 -83.00 63.34 25.37
CA THR A 342 -84.03 62.59 24.66
C THR A 342 -83.64 61.12 24.56
N SER A 343 -84.63 60.22 24.54
CA SER A 343 -84.36 58.79 24.35
C SER A 343 -83.70 58.47 23.00
N GLU A 344 -83.76 59.39 22.04
CA GLU A 344 -83.05 59.32 20.75
C GLU A 344 -81.57 59.63 20.89
N GLN A 345 -81.22 60.67 21.65
CA GLN A 345 -79.82 60.99 21.97
C GLN A 345 -79.15 59.82 22.72
N LEU A 346 -79.88 59.18 23.63
CA LEU A 346 -79.39 57.99 24.35
C LEU A 346 -79.18 56.82 23.40
N ARG A 347 -80.15 56.51 22.53
CA ARG A 347 -80.01 55.48 21.48
C ARG A 347 -78.83 55.77 20.54
N GLN A 348 -78.64 57.01 20.10
CA GLN A 348 -77.53 57.40 19.22
C GLN A 348 -76.17 57.28 19.91
N ALA A 349 -76.08 57.63 21.20
CA ALA A 349 -74.85 57.52 21.97
C ALA A 349 -74.49 56.05 22.28
N ILE A 350 -75.48 55.20 22.55
CA ILE A 350 -75.31 53.74 22.67
C ILE A 350 -74.77 53.16 21.35
N GLY A 351 -75.44 53.43 20.23
CA GLY A 351 -75.00 52.93 18.91
C GLY A 351 -73.59 53.37 18.50
N GLY A 352 -73.15 54.56 18.94
CA GLY A 352 -71.77 55.04 18.74
C GLY A 352 -70.71 54.30 19.59
N VAL A 353 -71.11 53.65 20.68
CA VAL A 353 -70.23 52.76 21.48
C VAL A 353 -70.29 51.34 20.93
N GLU A 354 -71.47 50.86 20.54
CA GLU A 354 -71.66 49.54 19.89
C GLU A 354 -70.80 49.43 18.62
N ALA A 355 -70.82 50.44 17.74
CA ALA A 355 -69.98 50.46 16.54
C ALA A 355 -68.46 50.40 16.83
N LEU A 356 -68.02 50.96 17.97
CA LEU A 356 -66.61 50.88 18.40
C LEU A 356 -66.26 49.50 18.95
N LEU A 357 -67.19 48.86 19.68
CA LEU A 357 -67.05 47.48 20.14
C LEU A 357 -67.04 46.50 18.95
N ASP A 358 -67.83 46.74 17.92
CA ASP A 358 -67.87 45.90 16.72
C ASP A 358 -66.63 46.02 15.85
N GLU A 359 -66.06 47.22 15.67
CA GLU A 359 -64.76 47.35 14.99
C GLU A 359 -63.63 46.75 15.84
N ALA A 360 -63.68 46.83 17.17
CA ALA A 360 -62.73 46.16 18.05
C ALA A 360 -62.83 44.61 17.97
N ARG A 361 -64.06 44.07 17.92
CA ARG A 361 -64.32 42.64 17.67
C ARG A 361 -63.79 42.20 16.30
N ARG A 362 -63.99 43.03 15.28
CA ARG A 362 -63.52 42.80 13.91
C ARG A 362 -61.99 42.79 13.83
N GLU A 363 -61.31 43.72 14.50
CA GLU A 363 -59.85 43.74 14.55
C GLU A 363 -59.25 42.59 15.38
N LEU A 364 -59.96 42.11 16.41
CA LEU A 364 -59.58 40.87 17.10
C LEU A 364 -59.69 39.65 16.17
N ALA A 365 -60.83 39.49 15.48
CA ALA A 365 -61.02 38.41 14.51
C ALA A 365 -60.02 38.48 13.34
N ASN A 366 -59.70 39.68 12.85
CA ASN A 366 -58.68 39.92 11.82
C ASN A 366 -57.27 39.48 12.28
N LYS A 367 -56.94 39.60 13.57
CA LYS A 367 -55.66 39.13 14.14
C LYS A 367 -55.64 37.62 14.31
N GLN A 368 -56.66 37.05 14.94
CA GLN A 368 -56.82 35.59 15.08
C GLN A 368 -56.75 34.87 13.73
N LEU A 369 -57.36 35.43 12.66
CA LEU A 369 -57.28 34.87 11.31
C LEU A 369 -55.84 34.88 10.73
N ARG A 370 -55.03 35.90 11.04
CA ARG A 370 -53.61 35.96 10.61
C ARG A 370 -52.75 34.99 11.41
N GLU A 371 -52.99 34.92 12.71
CA GLU A 371 -52.29 34.01 13.64
C GLU A 371 -52.55 32.54 13.27
N ARG A 372 -53.82 32.17 12.99
CA ARG A 372 -54.18 30.84 12.47
C ARG A 372 -53.49 30.51 11.16
N ARG A 373 -53.49 31.42 10.18
CA ARG A 373 -52.81 31.20 8.88
C ARG A 373 -51.31 31.00 9.05
N HIS A 374 -50.67 31.85 9.84
CA HIS A 374 -49.23 31.71 10.14
C HIS A 374 -48.92 30.37 10.83
N ALA A 375 -49.72 29.97 11.82
CA ALA A 375 -49.53 28.69 12.50
C ALA A 375 -49.77 27.48 11.58
N PHE A 376 -50.76 27.55 10.70
CA PHE A 376 -51.04 26.53 9.67
C PHE A 376 -49.91 26.41 8.64
N GLU A 377 -49.44 27.53 8.08
CA GLU A 377 -48.31 27.57 7.13
C GLU A 377 -47.02 27.04 7.76
N HIS A 378 -46.78 27.38 9.04
CA HIS A 378 -45.65 26.88 9.81
C HIS A 378 -45.76 25.37 10.08
N LEU A 379 -46.95 24.86 10.44
CA LEU A 379 -47.22 23.44 10.65
C LEU A 379 -47.01 22.62 9.38
N HIS A 380 -47.54 23.05 8.24
CA HIS A 380 -47.29 22.39 6.95
C HIS A 380 -45.80 22.40 6.58
N THR A 381 -45.12 23.53 6.78
CA THR A 381 -43.67 23.65 6.55
C THR A 381 -42.86 22.68 7.43
N ALA A 382 -43.30 22.44 8.67
CA ALA A 382 -42.67 21.49 9.58
C ALA A 382 -42.90 20.03 9.15
N ILE A 383 -44.13 19.70 8.74
CA ILE A 383 -44.51 18.37 8.23
C ILE A 383 -43.71 18.01 6.97
N GLU A 384 -43.55 18.95 6.01
CA GLU A 384 -42.77 18.74 4.79
C GLU A 384 -41.27 18.52 5.07
N LYS A 385 -40.68 19.27 6.01
CA LYS A 385 -39.27 19.13 6.41
C LYS A 385 -39.02 17.87 7.24
N ALA A 386 -40.04 17.34 7.91
CA ALA A 386 -39.96 16.18 8.79
C ALA A 386 -38.90 16.30 9.92
N ASP A 387 -38.71 17.52 10.42
CA ASP A 387 -37.85 17.84 11.58
C ASP A 387 -38.68 17.75 12.87
N GLU A 388 -38.25 16.90 13.82
CA GLU A 388 -38.98 16.71 15.09
C GLU A 388 -39.05 18.01 15.91
N ALA A 389 -37.99 18.82 15.93
CA ALA A 389 -37.94 20.01 16.77
C ALA A 389 -38.91 21.10 16.27
N MET A 390 -38.84 21.41 14.97
CA MET A 390 -39.76 22.36 14.32
C MET A 390 -41.21 21.89 14.37
N LEU A 391 -41.46 20.57 14.29
CA LEU A 391 -42.82 20.02 14.35
C LEU A 391 -43.43 20.07 15.76
N VAL A 392 -42.65 19.92 16.83
CA VAL A 392 -43.13 20.13 18.21
C VAL A 392 -43.58 21.57 18.43
N GLU A 393 -42.77 22.54 18.01
CA GLU A 393 -43.08 23.97 18.13
C GLU A 393 -44.32 24.33 17.30
N ALA A 394 -44.39 23.86 16.05
CA ALA A 394 -45.50 24.17 15.16
C ALA A 394 -46.84 23.56 15.61
N VAL A 395 -46.85 22.32 16.14
CA VAL A 395 -48.06 21.72 16.74
C VAL A 395 -48.53 22.51 17.96
N ALA A 396 -47.62 22.97 18.82
CA ALA A 396 -47.97 23.80 19.98
C ALA A 396 -48.55 25.16 19.55
N ALA A 397 -47.96 25.81 18.55
CA ALA A 397 -48.46 27.07 17.98
C ALA A 397 -49.83 26.90 17.30
N ALA A 398 -50.04 25.81 16.55
CA ALA A 398 -51.32 25.50 15.90
C ALA A 398 -52.45 25.26 16.91
N LYS A 399 -52.17 24.55 18.01
CA LYS A 399 -53.11 24.38 19.13
C LYS A 399 -53.45 25.70 19.83
N LEU A 400 -52.46 26.58 20.02
CA LEU A 400 -52.67 27.88 20.66
C LEU A 400 -53.48 28.86 19.78
N ALA A 401 -53.31 28.79 18.45
CA ALA A 401 -54.03 29.66 17.50
C ALA A 401 -55.45 29.17 17.16
N GLU A 402 -55.83 27.94 17.55
CA GLU A 402 -57.07 27.27 17.13
C GLU A 402 -57.10 27.01 15.60
N VAL A 403 -56.03 26.40 15.07
CA VAL A 403 -55.99 25.81 13.72
C VAL A 403 -56.88 24.56 13.68
N ASP A 404 -57.37 24.20 12.50
CA ASP A 404 -58.27 23.04 12.31
C ASP A 404 -57.68 21.74 12.86
N GLN A 405 -58.48 21.05 13.68
CA GLN A 405 -58.06 19.90 14.48
C GLN A 405 -57.50 18.74 13.64
N GLU A 406 -57.99 18.55 12.42
CA GLU A 406 -57.46 17.52 11.51
C GLU A 406 -55.98 17.75 11.15
N ASP A 407 -55.56 19.00 10.96
CA ASP A 407 -54.18 19.31 10.57
C ASP A 407 -53.24 19.27 11.77
N VAL A 408 -53.74 19.64 12.95
CA VAL A 408 -53.09 19.37 14.24
C VAL A 408 -52.87 17.86 14.42
N GLU A 409 -53.88 17.02 14.15
CA GLU A 409 -53.77 15.56 14.23
C GLU A 409 -52.82 14.97 13.18
N LYS A 410 -52.79 15.49 11.94
CA LYS A 410 -51.78 15.14 10.92
C LYS A 410 -50.36 15.47 11.43
N GLY A 411 -50.19 16.63 12.07
CA GLY A 411 -48.94 17.02 12.72
C GLY A 411 -48.53 16.11 13.86
N GLU A 412 -49.45 15.76 14.77
CA GLU A 412 -49.18 14.86 15.90
C GLU A 412 -48.93 13.42 15.46
N ALA A 413 -49.63 12.92 14.45
CA ALA A 413 -49.37 11.61 13.85
C ALA A 413 -47.98 11.57 13.18
N LYS A 414 -47.57 12.64 12.49
CA LYS A 414 -46.24 12.76 11.91
C LYS A 414 -45.15 12.87 12.98
N LEU A 415 -45.41 13.58 14.06
CA LEU A 415 -44.52 13.66 15.22
C LEU A 415 -44.37 12.29 15.91
N ALA A 416 -45.45 11.51 16.01
CA ALA A 416 -45.42 10.15 16.52
C ALA A 416 -44.61 9.19 15.60
N GLU A 417 -44.75 9.30 14.27
CA GLU A 417 -43.91 8.56 13.30
C GLU A 417 -42.41 8.88 13.50
N LEU A 418 -42.06 10.17 13.59
CA LEU A 418 -40.68 10.60 13.79
C LEU A 418 -40.11 10.15 15.14
N ARG A 419 -40.95 10.10 16.18
CA ARG A 419 -40.58 9.58 17.51
C ARG A 419 -40.41 8.07 17.54
N ALA A 420 -41.25 7.33 16.81
CA ALA A 420 -41.16 5.88 16.69
C ALA A 420 -39.92 5.41 15.90
N LEU A 421 -39.43 6.21 14.95
CA LEU A 421 -38.14 5.95 14.29
C LEU A 421 -37.00 5.97 15.32
N THR A 422 -36.25 4.88 15.38
CA THR A 422 -35.06 4.74 16.24
C THR A 422 -33.96 5.72 15.84
N THR A 423 -33.04 6.03 16.76
CA THR A 423 -31.87 6.87 16.47
C THR A 423 -30.99 6.32 15.35
N GLU A 424 -30.89 4.99 15.23
CA GLU A 424 -30.23 4.29 14.14
C GLU A 424 -30.95 4.50 12.80
N GLU A 425 -32.28 4.38 12.76
CA GLU A 425 -33.06 4.64 11.53
C GLU A 425 -33.03 6.12 11.11
N ARG A 426 -33.07 7.05 12.07
CA ARG A 426 -32.95 8.50 11.81
C ARG A 426 -31.59 8.83 11.20
N THR A 427 -30.51 8.32 11.79
CA THR A 427 -29.15 8.55 11.26
C THR A 427 -28.95 7.85 9.90
N ALA A 428 -29.46 6.63 9.72
CA ALA A 428 -29.46 5.95 8.42
C ALA A 428 -30.29 6.70 7.35
N ARG A 429 -31.43 7.30 7.71
CA ARG A 429 -32.25 8.15 6.81
C ARG A 429 -31.52 9.44 6.43
N ALA A 430 -30.90 10.12 7.39
CA ALA A 430 -30.08 11.30 7.14
C ALA A 430 -28.87 11.00 6.23
N MET A 431 -28.18 9.87 6.46
CA MET A 431 -27.10 9.40 5.59
C MET A 431 -27.57 9.13 4.16
N ARG A 432 -28.69 8.42 3.97
CA ARG A 432 -29.29 8.21 2.64
C ARG A 432 -29.67 9.52 1.94
N GLU A 433 -30.12 10.53 2.69
CA GLU A 433 -30.44 11.85 2.12
C GLU A 433 -29.17 12.63 1.73
N LEU A 434 -28.12 12.57 2.54
CA LEU A 434 -26.81 13.15 2.22
C LEU A 434 -26.17 12.46 1.00
N GLU A 435 -26.26 11.13 0.91
CA GLU A 435 -25.89 10.37 -0.30
C GLU A 435 -26.71 10.81 -1.52
N ALA A 436 -28.04 10.98 -1.37
CA ALA A 436 -28.90 11.45 -2.45
C ALA A 436 -28.56 12.88 -2.90
N LYS A 437 -28.15 13.77 -1.98
CA LYS A 437 -27.65 15.13 -2.29
C LYS A 437 -26.32 15.06 -3.03
N ARG A 438 -25.30 14.37 -2.47
CA ARG A 438 -23.98 14.15 -3.09
C ARG A 438 -24.08 13.48 -4.47
N LYS A 439 -25.03 12.56 -4.65
CA LYS A 439 -25.34 11.92 -5.94
C LYS A 439 -25.89 12.91 -6.96
N LYS A 440 -26.88 13.74 -6.59
CA LYS A 440 -27.41 14.80 -7.48
C LYS A 440 -26.31 15.78 -7.87
N GLU A 441 -25.46 16.15 -6.92
CA GLU A 441 -24.31 17.04 -7.13
C GLU A 441 -23.26 16.42 -8.07
N ALA A 442 -22.83 15.17 -7.86
CA ALA A 442 -21.87 14.49 -8.73
C ALA A 442 -22.34 14.42 -10.20
N PHE A 443 -23.64 14.14 -10.44
CA PHE A 443 -24.22 14.19 -11.79
C PHE A 443 -24.28 15.62 -12.36
N LEU A 444 -24.44 16.65 -11.52
CA LEU A 444 -24.37 18.05 -11.94
C LEU A 444 -22.94 18.45 -12.32
N LEU A 445 -21.94 18.06 -11.53
CA LEU A 445 -20.51 18.30 -11.82
C LEU A 445 -20.08 17.65 -13.14
N VAL A 446 -20.54 16.42 -13.40
CA VAL A 446 -20.37 15.75 -14.71
C VAL A 446 -21.06 16.52 -15.84
N LYS A 447 -22.28 17.01 -15.63
CA LYS A 447 -23.01 17.81 -16.64
C LYS A 447 -22.32 19.13 -16.99
N LYS A 448 -21.52 19.69 -16.08
CA LYS A 448 -20.69 20.88 -16.29
C LYS A 448 -19.24 20.59 -16.71
N ASP A 449 -18.83 19.32 -16.74
CA ASP A 449 -17.44 18.89 -16.90
C ASP A 449 -16.46 19.47 -15.84
N GLU A 450 -16.93 19.71 -14.61
CA GLU A 450 -16.16 20.25 -13.47
C GLU A 450 -15.30 19.16 -12.79
N ALA A 451 -14.31 18.65 -13.53
CA ALA A 451 -13.53 17.48 -13.14
C ALA A 451 -12.78 17.57 -11.79
N THR A 452 -12.29 18.74 -11.40
CA THR A 452 -11.58 18.93 -10.10
C THR A 452 -12.54 18.84 -8.91
N ALA A 453 -13.70 19.48 -9.01
CA ALA A 453 -14.76 19.36 -8.00
C ALA A 453 -15.31 17.92 -7.94
N LEU A 454 -15.41 17.24 -9.09
CA LEU A 454 -15.83 15.83 -9.14
C LEU A 454 -14.83 14.91 -8.43
N VAL A 455 -13.52 15.13 -8.57
CA VAL A 455 -12.49 14.41 -7.79
C VAL A 455 -12.69 14.66 -6.29
N ALA A 456 -12.76 15.93 -5.87
CA ALA A 456 -12.91 16.28 -4.46
C ALA A 456 -14.20 15.72 -3.83
N LEU A 457 -15.32 15.71 -4.55
CA LEU A 457 -16.57 15.11 -4.08
C LEU A 457 -16.45 13.59 -3.93
N LEU A 458 -15.86 12.90 -4.91
CA LEU A 458 -15.70 11.44 -4.88
C LEU A 458 -14.69 10.98 -3.81
N ASP A 459 -13.62 11.75 -3.57
CA ASP A 459 -12.65 11.49 -2.50
C ASP A 459 -13.20 11.85 -1.11
N GLY A 460 -14.24 12.68 -1.03
CA GLY A 460 -14.99 12.99 0.20
C GLY A 460 -16.13 12.00 0.52
N LEU A 461 -16.24 10.88 -0.20
CA LEU A 461 -17.19 9.80 0.10
C LEU A 461 -16.58 8.79 1.09
N ALA A 462 -17.40 8.28 2.00
CA ALA A 462 -16.98 7.18 2.88
C ALA A 462 -16.72 5.90 2.04
N GLU A 463 -15.74 5.09 2.45
CA GLU A 463 -15.19 3.99 1.64
C GLU A 463 -16.22 2.91 1.22
N GLY A 464 -17.32 2.76 1.97
CA GLY A 464 -18.42 1.87 1.62
C GLY A 464 -19.38 2.38 0.53
N VAL A 465 -19.30 3.66 0.13
CA VAL A 465 -20.25 4.28 -0.80
C VAL A 465 -19.90 3.91 -2.24
N ARG A 466 -20.62 2.93 -2.79
CA ARG A 466 -20.49 2.43 -4.18
C ARG A 466 -21.03 3.43 -5.22
N TRP A 467 -20.35 4.56 -5.38
CA TRP A 467 -20.70 5.62 -6.33
C TRP A 467 -20.66 5.17 -7.80
N GLN A 468 -19.98 4.06 -8.11
CA GLN A 468 -19.92 3.48 -9.45
C GLN A 468 -21.31 2.98 -9.92
N ASP A 469 -22.13 2.53 -8.98
CA ASP A 469 -23.50 2.05 -9.21
C ASP A 469 -24.54 3.19 -9.22
N TRP A 470 -24.13 4.44 -8.98
CA TRP A 470 -25.03 5.59 -9.02
C TRP A 470 -25.57 5.83 -10.44
N ARG A 471 -26.90 5.86 -10.54
CA ARG A 471 -27.66 6.10 -11.77
C ARG A 471 -28.45 7.40 -11.72
N ASP A 472 -28.51 8.11 -12.84
CA ASP A 472 -29.39 9.28 -13.00
C ASP A 472 -30.87 8.86 -13.14
N TYR A 473 -31.76 9.85 -13.30
CA TYR A 473 -33.20 9.60 -13.51
C TYR A 473 -33.52 8.82 -14.79
N ALA A 474 -32.56 8.67 -15.72
CA ALA A 474 -32.67 7.85 -16.93
C ALA A 474 -31.97 6.48 -16.79
N GLY A 475 -31.58 6.08 -15.57
CA GLY A 475 -30.94 4.79 -15.29
C GLY A 475 -29.47 4.69 -15.72
N ARG A 476 -28.88 5.77 -16.25
CA ARG A 476 -27.51 5.81 -16.78
C ARG A 476 -26.50 5.98 -15.65
N THR A 477 -25.42 5.22 -15.67
CA THR A 477 -24.31 5.40 -14.74
C THR A 477 -23.57 6.72 -15.00
N MET A 478 -22.86 7.22 -14.00
CA MET A 478 -22.08 8.46 -14.08
C MET A 478 -21.12 8.49 -15.28
N TRP A 479 -20.43 7.37 -15.54
CA TRP A 479 -19.56 7.17 -16.72
C TRP A 479 -20.31 7.29 -18.04
N ARG A 480 -21.50 6.67 -18.15
CA ARG A 480 -22.33 6.74 -19.35
C ARG A 480 -22.85 8.15 -19.61
N CYS A 481 -23.25 8.86 -18.55
CA CYS A 481 -23.66 10.27 -18.64
C CYS A 481 -22.51 11.17 -19.13
N ALA A 482 -21.29 10.99 -18.59
CA ALA A 482 -20.11 11.75 -19.01
C ALA A 482 -19.77 11.53 -20.51
N ARG A 483 -19.92 10.30 -21.02
CA ARG A 483 -19.73 9.98 -22.45
C ARG A 483 -20.82 10.57 -23.34
N GLU A 484 -22.09 10.44 -22.97
CA GLU A 484 -23.22 10.96 -23.76
C GLU A 484 -23.23 12.50 -23.82
N LEU A 485 -22.75 13.17 -22.77
CA LEU A 485 -22.58 14.63 -22.73
C LEU A 485 -21.23 15.14 -23.28
N ARG A 486 -20.32 14.23 -23.70
CA ARG A 486 -18.94 14.55 -24.13
C ARG A 486 -18.15 15.39 -23.10
N ALA A 487 -18.37 15.13 -21.81
CA ALA A 487 -17.67 15.78 -20.71
C ALA A 487 -16.25 15.19 -20.58
N ALA A 488 -15.33 15.62 -21.44
CA ALA A 488 -14.03 14.97 -21.64
C ALA A 488 -13.11 14.96 -20.39
N ARG A 489 -13.17 16.00 -19.54
CA ARG A 489 -12.34 16.05 -18.31
C ARG A 489 -12.94 15.15 -17.23
N ALA A 490 -14.26 15.14 -17.07
CA ALA A 490 -14.99 14.21 -16.21
C ALA A 490 -14.83 12.75 -16.67
N GLN A 491 -14.85 12.50 -17.99
CA GLN A 491 -14.52 11.20 -18.56
C GLN A 491 -13.11 10.76 -18.14
N LYS A 492 -12.07 11.60 -18.26
CA LYS A 492 -10.70 11.26 -17.85
C LYS A 492 -10.62 10.84 -16.38
N VAL A 493 -11.26 11.58 -15.48
CA VAL A 493 -11.33 11.27 -14.04
C VAL A 493 -12.04 9.93 -13.78
N LEU A 494 -13.24 9.75 -14.35
CA LEU A 494 -14.06 8.56 -14.11
C LEU A 494 -13.40 7.30 -14.70
N ALA A 495 -12.78 7.42 -15.89
CA ALA A 495 -12.02 6.33 -16.50
C ALA A 495 -10.86 5.87 -15.61
N GLN A 496 -10.05 6.81 -15.11
CA GLN A 496 -8.93 6.53 -14.21
C GLN A 496 -9.40 5.83 -12.92
N ARG A 497 -10.51 6.29 -12.30
CA ARG A 497 -11.06 5.71 -11.07
C ARG A 497 -11.78 4.37 -11.28
N LEU A 498 -12.23 4.07 -12.50
CA LEU A 498 -12.88 2.80 -12.87
C LEU A 498 -11.93 1.79 -13.52
N GLY A 499 -10.65 2.12 -13.70
CA GLY A 499 -9.68 1.28 -14.45
C GLY A 499 -10.01 1.14 -15.94
N LEU A 500 -10.86 2.01 -16.50
CA LEU A 500 -11.27 1.98 -17.89
C LEU A 500 -10.31 2.80 -18.76
N LYS A 501 -10.11 2.38 -20.01
CA LYS A 501 -9.42 3.21 -21.00
C LYS A 501 -10.32 4.39 -21.38
N VAL A 502 -9.78 5.61 -21.31
CA VAL A 502 -10.41 6.80 -21.89
C VAL A 502 -10.57 6.55 -23.40
N PRO A 503 -11.76 6.73 -23.98
CA PRO A 503 -11.90 6.76 -25.44
C PRO A 503 -11.08 7.93 -26.01
N GLU A 504 -10.12 7.65 -26.88
CA GLU A 504 -9.39 8.72 -27.58
C GLU A 504 -10.32 9.42 -28.57
N GLU A 505 -10.96 10.52 -28.15
CA GLU A 505 -11.78 11.40 -29.00
C GLU A 505 -10.98 12.02 -30.18
N GLY A 506 -9.66 11.76 -30.26
CA GLY A 506 -8.75 12.19 -31.33
C GLY A 506 -8.52 11.17 -32.46
N GLN A 507 -8.90 9.89 -32.33
CA GLN A 507 -8.86 8.97 -33.48
C GLN A 507 -10.04 9.29 -34.41
N LYS A 508 -9.76 10.24 -35.32
CA LYS A 508 -10.59 10.76 -36.42
C LYS A 508 -11.84 9.93 -36.64
N ALA A 509 -13.02 10.54 -36.41
CA ALA A 509 -14.26 10.04 -36.96
C ALA A 509 -14.10 9.94 -38.47
N GLY A 510 -13.76 8.73 -38.96
CA GLY A 510 -13.64 8.41 -40.36
C GLY A 510 -14.94 8.83 -41.03
N THR A 511 -14.81 9.54 -42.16
CA THR A 511 -15.88 10.21 -42.88
C THR A 511 -17.15 9.36 -42.83
N TRP A 512 -18.16 9.78 -42.04
CA TRP A 512 -19.44 9.09 -42.05
C TRP A 512 -19.87 9.05 -43.52
N PRO A 513 -20.06 7.86 -44.13
CA PRO A 513 -20.47 7.79 -45.52
C PRO A 513 -21.78 8.55 -45.62
N ALA A 514 -21.78 9.64 -46.39
CA ALA A 514 -22.93 10.51 -46.50
C ALA A 514 -24.08 9.66 -47.06
N SER A 515 -25.06 9.35 -46.20
CA SER A 515 -26.15 8.44 -46.53
C SER A 515 -26.77 8.88 -47.85
N GLU A 516 -26.64 8.05 -48.88
CA GLU A 516 -27.11 8.42 -50.20
C GLU A 516 -28.62 8.68 -50.19
N LYS A 517 -29.05 9.57 -51.08
CA LYS A 517 -30.42 10.07 -51.13
C LYS A 517 -31.39 8.94 -51.47
N THR A 518 -32.02 8.32 -50.47
CA THR A 518 -33.30 7.63 -50.69
C THR A 518 -34.33 8.68 -51.12
N PRO A 519 -34.95 8.55 -52.31
CA PRO A 519 -35.84 9.56 -52.85
C PRO A 519 -37.19 9.58 -52.12
N HIS A 520 -37.90 10.71 -52.29
CA HIS A 520 -39.29 10.91 -51.90
C HIS A 520 -40.19 9.68 -52.13
N VAL A 521 -40.85 9.22 -51.07
CA VAL A 521 -42.15 8.53 -51.16
C VAL A 521 -43.19 9.44 -50.53
N ALA A 522 -44.37 9.53 -51.14
CA ALA A 522 -45.37 10.54 -50.81
C ALA A 522 -46.14 10.22 -49.51
N ALA A 523 -46.64 11.27 -48.86
CA ALA A 523 -47.61 11.14 -47.79
C ALA A 523 -49.02 10.87 -48.36
N PRO A 524 -49.83 10.02 -47.71
CA PRO A 524 -51.29 10.12 -47.75
C PRO A 524 -51.79 11.03 -46.63
N ALA A 525 -52.78 11.88 -46.91
CA ALA A 525 -53.42 12.72 -45.91
C ALA A 525 -54.60 12.02 -45.21
N ALA A 526 -54.71 12.19 -43.90
CA ALA A 526 -55.92 11.95 -43.10
C ALA A 526 -55.96 13.07 -42.02
N THR A 527 -56.73 14.15 -42.19
CA THR A 527 -58.20 14.26 -42.14
C THR A 527 -58.72 14.31 -40.70
N ALA A 528 -59.46 15.38 -40.40
CA ALA A 528 -59.75 15.89 -39.06
C ALA A 528 -60.83 15.12 -38.27
N ALA A 529 -60.65 15.10 -36.93
CA ALA A 529 -61.69 15.33 -35.92
C ALA A 529 -60.99 15.89 -34.67
N ALA A 530 -61.35 17.00 -34.00
CA ALA A 530 -62.64 17.66 -33.75
C ALA A 530 -63.48 17.00 -32.63
N ALA A 531 -63.07 17.21 -31.37
CA ALA A 531 -63.92 17.05 -30.19
C ALA A 531 -63.43 17.92 -29.01
N ALA A 532 -64.31 18.79 -28.51
CA ALA A 532 -64.25 19.33 -27.14
C ALA A 532 -65.37 18.64 -26.32
N PRO A 533 -65.23 18.52 -25.00
CA PRO A 533 -65.76 19.55 -24.08
C PRO A 533 -64.75 19.89 -22.95
N ALA A 534 -64.82 21.01 -22.22
CA ALA A 534 -65.91 21.90 -21.80
C ALA A 534 -66.77 21.39 -20.61
N THR A 535 -66.22 21.39 -19.40
CA THR A 535 -66.96 21.56 -18.13
C THR A 535 -66.03 22.06 -17.01
N SER A 536 -66.38 23.17 -16.36
CA SER A 536 -66.02 23.43 -14.95
C SER A 536 -66.90 22.58 -14.03
N PRO A 537 -66.58 22.47 -12.73
CA PRO A 537 -67.37 23.28 -11.81
C PRO A 537 -66.61 23.88 -10.61
N SER A 538 -67.20 24.96 -10.11
CA SER A 538 -67.30 25.50 -8.75
C SER A 538 -66.33 25.06 -7.63
N GLN A 539 -65.78 26.10 -7.00
CA GLN A 539 -65.54 26.28 -5.55
C GLN A 539 -66.72 25.79 -4.66
N PRO A 540 -66.52 25.51 -3.35
CA PRO A 540 -66.09 26.51 -2.35
C PRO A 540 -64.61 26.89 -2.33
#